data_AF-A0A655AVK1-F1
#
_entry.id   AF-A0A655AVK1-F1
#
_cell.length_a   1.000
_cell.length_b   1.000
_cell.length_c   1.000
_cell.angle_alpha   90.00
_cell.angle_beta   90.00
_cell.angle_gamma   90.00
#
_symmetry.space_group_name_H-M   'P 1'
#
loop_
_entity.id
_entity.type
_entity.pdbx_description
1 polymer ?
#
loop_
_entity_poly.entity_id
_entity_poly.type
_entity_poly.pdbx_seq_one_letter_code
_entity_poly.pdbx_strand_id
1 'polypeptide(L)'
;MRAIAVDVDAKPAQVALAWLISLPGVVAIPGASSVEQLEFNVAAADIELSAQSRDALTDAARAFRPVSTGRFLTDMVREKVSRR
;
A
#
# COMPACT_ATOMS: atom_id res chain seq x y z
N MET A 1 5.49 3.25 -6.39
CA MET A 1 5.22 3.71 -5.00
C MET A 1 6.44 4.33 -4.33
N ARG A 2 7.60 3.67 -4.22
CA ARG A 2 8.79 4.27 -3.56
C ARG A 2 9.27 5.57 -4.21
N ALA A 3 9.31 5.64 -5.55
CA ALA A 3 9.65 6.86 -6.27
C ALA A 3 8.66 8.00 -5.96
N ILE A 4 7.35 7.74 -6.14
CA ILE A 4 6.28 8.70 -5.78
C ILE A 4 6.43 9.20 -4.35
N ALA A 5 6.75 8.32 -3.40
CA ALA A 5 6.94 8.68 -1.99
C ALA A 5 8.12 9.65 -1.77
N VAL A 6 9.20 9.52 -2.56
CA VAL A 6 10.30 10.49 -2.55
C VAL A 6 9.83 11.82 -3.14
N ASP A 7 9.06 11.80 -4.23
CA ASP A 7 8.60 13.02 -4.91
C ASP A 7 7.70 13.89 -4.02
N VAL A 8 6.91 13.27 -3.14
CA VAL A 8 6.01 13.98 -2.21
C VAL A 8 6.54 14.05 -0.77
N ASP A 9 7.82 13.72 -0.56
CA ASP A 9 8.48 13.66 0.76
C ASP A 9 7.65 12.94 1.85
N ALA A 10 7.12 11.77 1.51
CA ALA A 10 6.25 11.00 2.39
C ALA A 10 6.72 9.54 2.52
N LYS A 11 6.20 8.84 3.53
CA LYS A 11 6.42 7.39 3.62
C LYS A 11 5.47 6.65 2.67
N PRO A 12 5.88 5.48 2.13
CA PRO A 12 5.05 4.72 1.20
C PRO A 12 3.64 4.37 1.74
N ALA A 13 3.49 4.17 3.05
CA ALA A 13 2.19 3.92 3.67
C ALA A 13 1.27 5.15 3.63
N GLN A 14 1.82 6.36 3.82
CA GLN A 14 1.05 7.61 3.68
C GLN A 14 0.64 7.83 2.22
N VAL A 15 1.52 7.54 1.26
CA VAL A 15 1.17 7.60 -0.18
C VAL A 15 0.01 6.66 -0.50
N ALA A 16 0.01 5.44 0.05
CA ALA A 16 -1.09 4.49 -0.15
C ALA A 16 -2.40 5.01 0.46
N LEU A 17 -2.35 5.60 1.65
CA LEU A 17 -3.52 6.17 2.33
C LEU A 17 -4.06 7.41 1.60
N ALA A 18 -3.18 8.31 1.17
CA ALA A 18 -3.52 9.48 0.35
C ALA A 18 -4.20 9.07 -0.96
N TRP A 19 -3.68 8.03 -1.63
CA TRP A 19 -4.31 7.47 -2.82
C TRP A 19 -5.71 6.92 -2.52
N LEU A 20 -5.89 6.14 -1.45
CA LEU A 20 -7.20 5.59 -1.06
C LEU A 20 -8.23 6.69 -0.81
N ILE A 21 -7.86 7.74 -0.07
CA ILE A 21 -8.75 8.85 0.28
C ILE A 21 -9.09 9.69 -0.97
N SER A 22 -8.20 9.74 -1.97
CA SER A 22 -8.45 10.45 -3.23
C SER A 22 -9.48 9.77 -4.14
N LEU A 23 -9.84 8.50 -3.87
CA LEU A 23 -10.79 7.76 -4.70
C LEU A 23 -12.24 8.17 -4.38
N PRO A 24 -13.11 8.29 -5.41
CA PRO A 24 -14.50 8.67 -5.20
C PRO A 24 -15.24 7.59 -4.40
N GLY A 25 -15.93 8.02 -3.34
CA GLY A 25 -16.75 7.13 -2.51
C GLY A 25 -15.96 6.19 -1.59
N VAL A 26 -14.66 6.44 -1.38
CA VAL A 26 -13.83 5.63 -0.48
C VAL A 26 -13.57 6.39 0.82
N VAL A 27 -13.78 5.71 1.95
CA VAL A 27 -13.39 6.19 3.28
C VAL A 27 -12.37 5.21 3.86
N ALA A 28 -11.15 5.68 4.10
CA ALA A 28 -10.11 4.86 4.71
C ALA A 28 -10.22 4.90 6.24
N ILE A 29 -10.16 3.72 6.89
CA ILE A 29 -10.23 3.56 8.35
C ILE A 29 -8.96 2.83 8.83
N PRO A 30 -7.78 3.48 8.78
CA PRO A 30 -6.54 2.84 9.19
C PRO A 30 -6.51 2.64 10.71
N GLY A 31 -6.06 1.47 11.15
CA GLY A 31 -5.83 1.22 12.56
C GLY A 31 -4.63 2.01 13.09
N ALA A 32 -4.73 2.51 14.31
CA ALA A 32 -3.63 3.10 15.07
C ALA A 32 -3.72 2.63 16.52
N SER A 33 -2.62 2.11 17.06
CA SER A 33 -2.50 1.69 18.46
C SER A 33 -1.65 2.65 19.30
N SER A 34 -1.17 3.75 18.70
CA SER A 34 -0.44 4.82 19.37
C SER A 34 -0.78 6.18 18.75
N VAL A 35 -0.45 7.25 19.46
CA VAL A 35 -0.67 8.61 18.98
C VAL A 35 0.21 8.89 17.76
N GLU A 36 1.45 8.42 17.76
CA GLU A 36 2.39 8.61 16.65
C GLU A 36 1.87 7.94 15.37
N GLN A 37 1.24 6.76 15.48
CA GLN A 37 0.59 6.11 14.34
C GLN A 37 -0.63 6.89 13.85
N LEU A 38 -1.41 7.47 14.77
CA LEU A 38 -2.54 8.32 14.41
C LEU A 38 -2.07 9.56 13.66
N GLU A 39 -1.09 10.29 14.19
CA GLU A 39 -0.49 11.48 13.57
C GLU A 39 0.08 11.15 12.18
N PHE A 40 0.79 10.03 12.07
CA PHE A 40 1.30 9.53 10.80
C PHE A 40 0.20 9.27 9.76
N ASN A 41 -0.90 8.63 10.18
CA ASN A 41 -2.04 8.33 9.32
C ASN A 41 -2.78 9.61 8.90
N VAL A 42 -2.98 10.55 9.83
CA VAL A 42 -3.66 11.83 9.58
C VAL A 42 -2.87 12.68 8.58
N ALA A 43 -1.54 12.75 8.73
CA ALA A 43 -0.68 13.49 7.81
C ALA A 43 -0.75 13.00 6.35
N ALA A 44 -1.29 11.80 6.08
CA ALA A 44 -1.51 11.34 4.72
C ALA A 44 -2.63 12.11 4.00
N ALA A 45 -3.59 12.70 4.73
CA ALA A 45 -4.70 13.45 4.15
C ALA A 45 -4.24 14.77 3.49
N ASP A 46 -3.09 15.31 3.91
CA ASP A 46 -2.51 16.54 3.39
C ASP A 46 -1.61 16.31 2.15
N ILE A 47 -1.40 15.05 1.74
CA ILE A 47 -0.56 14.71 0.60
C ILE A 47 -1.34 14.83 -0.70
N GLU A 48 -0.95 15.76 -1.56
CA GLU A 48 -1.47 15.88 -2.91
C GLU A 48 -0.71 14.99 -3.89
N LEU A 49 -1.41 14.05 -4.52
CA LEU A 49 -0.86 13.21 -5.57
C LEU A 49 -1.24 13.78 -6.95
N SER A 50 -0.25 13.95 -7.81
CA SER A 50 -0.47 14.28 -9.23
C SER A 50 -1.38 13.23 -9.90
N ALA A 51 -2.09 13.64 -10.96
CA ALA A 51 -2.95 12.72 -11.72
C ALA A 51 -2.16 11.50 -12.20
N GLN A 52 -0.96 11.72 -12.74
CA GLN A 52 -0.07 10.65 -13.19
C GLN A 52 0.29 9.67 -12.05
N SER A 53 0.61 10.18 -10.86
CA SER A 53 0.92 9.34 -9.70
C SER A 53 -0.30 8.53 -9.25
N ARG A 54 -1.50 9.14 -9.24
CA ARG A 54 -2.75 8.45 -8.88
C ARG A 54 -3.10 7.35 -9.88
N ASP A 55 -2.93 7.62 -11.17
CA ASP A 55 -3.20 6.63 -12.23
C ASP A 55 -2.22 5.47 -12.15
N ALA A 56 -0.92 5.75 -11.97
CA ALA A 56 0.11 4.72 -11.81
C ALA A 56 -0.13 3.83 -10.57
N LEU A 57 -0.59 4.39 -9.46
CA LEU A 57 -0.96 3.63 -8.26
C LEU A 57 -2.22 2.78 -8.50
N THR A 58 -3.20 3.32 -9.20
CA THR A 58 -4.43 2.60 -9.58
C THR A 58 -4.13 1.41 -10.47
N ASP A 59 -3.28 1.57 -11.49
CA ASP A 59 -2.86 0.50 -12.38
C ASP A 59 -2.10 -0.59 -11.63
N ALA A 60 -1.17 -0.21 -10.74
CA ALA A 60 -0.45 -1.15 -9.89
C ALA A 60 -1.41 -1.93 -8.98
N ALA A 61 -2.41 -1.27 -8.39
CA ALA A 61 -3.42 -1.92 -7.55
C ALA A 61 -4.27 -2.93 -8.34
N ARG A 62 -4.66 -2.60 -9.58
CA ARG A 62 -5.41 -3.52 -10.46
C ARG A 62 -4.58 -4.71 -10.94
N ALA A 63 -3.27 -4.52 -11.10
CA ALA A 63 -2.34 -5.58 -11.47
C ALA A 63 -2.04 -6.55 -10.31
N PHE A 64 -2.37 -6.18 -9.07
CA PHE A 64 -2.12 -7.02 -7.91
C PHE A 64 -2.79 -8.40 -8.06
N ARG A 65 -2.05 -9.44 -7.67
CA ARG A 65 -2.52 -10.82 -7.64
C ARG A 65 -2.38 -11.34 -6.21
N PRO A 66 -3.50 -11.57 -5.50
CA PRO A 66 -3.46 -12.15 -4.18
C PRO A 66 -2.74 -13.50 -4.21
N VAL A 67 -1.99 -13.79 -3.15
CA VAL A 67 -1.36 -15.11 -3.00
C VAL A 67 -2.47 -16.13 -2.79
N SER A 68 -2.60 -17.09 -3.71
CA SER A 68 -3.59 -18.16 -3.57
C SER A 68 -3.13 -19.19 -2.55
N THR A 69 -4.07 -19.88 -1.91
CA THR A 69 -3.77 -21.01 -1.01
C THR A 69 -2.93 -22.09 -1.71
N GLY A 70 -3.15 -22.32 -3.02
CA GLY A 70 -2.34 -23.24 -3.81
C GLY A 70 -0.87 -22.79 -3.97
N ARG A 71 -0.63 -21.48 -4.17
CA ARG A 71 0.74 -20.92 -4.20
C ARG A 71 1.39 -21.03 -2.82
N PHE A 72 0.66 -20.72 -1.75
CA PHE A 72 1.14 -20.89 -0.37
C PHE A 72 1.57 -22.33 -0.07
N LEU A 73 0.75 -23.32 -0.44
CA LEU A 73 1.10 -24.74 -0.28
C LEU A 73 2.34 -25.12 -1.10
N THR A 74 2.45 -24.60 -2.33
CA THR A 74 3.60 -24.87 -3.21
C THR A 74 4.90 -24.30 -2.62
N ASP A 75 4.85 -23.09 -2.08
CA ASP A 75 6.01 -22.44 -1.45
C ASP A 75 6.44 -23.20 -0.19
N MET A 76 5.50 -23.70 0.62
CA MET A 76 5.82 -24.56 1.78
C MET A 76 6.49 -25.87 1.38
N VAL A 77 6.04 -26.53 0.31
CA VAL A 77 6.67 -27.76 -0.19
C VAL A 77 8.09 -27.47 -0.69
N ARG A 78 8.28 -26.38 -1.45
CA ARG A 78 9.60 -25.94 -1.93
C ARG A 78 10.57 -25.65 -0.77
N GLU A 79 10.11 -24.98 0.27
CA GLU A 79 10.94 -24.70 1.47
C GLU A 79 11.36 -25.98 2.19
N LYS A 80 10.46 -26.97 2.29
CA LYS A 80 10.72 -28.25 2.94
C LYS A 80 11.69 -29.14 2.15
N VAL A 81 11.72 -29.01 0.81
CA VAL A 81 12.67 -29.72 -0.07
C VAL A 81 14.03 -29.02 -0.08
N SER A 82 14.09 -27.68 -0.01
CA SER A 82 15.34 -26.91 0.03
C SER A 82 16.13 -27.04 1.35
N ARG A 83 15.51 -27.55 2.41
CA ARG A 83 16.14 -27.81 3.72
C ARG A 83 16.68 -29.25 3.87
N ARG A 84 16.72 -30.04 2.79
CA ARG A 84 17.32 -31.38 2.75
C ARG A 84 18.56 -31.43 1.87
#